data_AF-A0A1B6FWV2-F1
#
_entry.id   AF-A0A1B6FWV2-F1
#
_cell.length_a   1.000
_cell.length_b   1.000
_cell.length_c   1.000
_cell.angle_alpha   90.00
_cell.angle_beta   90.00
_cell.angle_gamma   90.00
#
_symmetry.space_group_name_H-M   'P 1'
#
loop_
_entity.id
_entity.type
_entity.pdbx_description
1 polymer ?
#
loop_
_entity_poly.entity_id
_entity_poly.type
_entity_poly.pdbx_seq_one_letter_code
_entity_poly.pdbx_strand_id
1 'polypeptide(L)'
;EDRIAVRWCDRRQVTMLSTVHQHTMVPVTKGGKTKEKPKSVIEYCKDMGAVNRTDMVISFNDTTRKTTKWYRKLFFHLLDLTLLNAFRMHGIFNNKKIAFSEFRTSLIRQLFEANYQPRQGSA
;
A
#
# COMPACT_ATOMS: atom_id res chain seq x y z
N GLU A 1 29.42 -14.77 -5.49
CA GLU A 1 28.01 -14.31 -5.43
C GLU A 1 27.13 -15.42 -5.97
N ASP A 2 26.41 -16.13 -5.11
CA ASP A 2 25.56 -17.22 -5.57
C ASP A 2 24.20 -16.67 -5.99
N ARG A 3 23.97 -16.57 -7.30
CA ARG A 3 22.67 -16.25 -7.90
C ARG A 3 21.91 -17.55 -8.08
N ILE A 4 20.66 -17.61 -7.62
CA ILE A 4 19.80 -18.78 -7.79
C ILE A 4 18.71 -18.52 -8.82
N ALA A 5 18.46 -19.52 -9.67
CA ALA A 5 17.29 -19.61 -10.52
C ALA A 5 16.42 -20.79 -10.02
N VAL A 6 15.21 -20.50 -9.58
CA VAL A 6 14.28 -21.50 -9.04
C VAL A 6 13.11 -21.66 -10.00
N ARG A 7 12.85 -22.90 -10.41
CA ARG A 7 11.62 -23.29 -11.10
C ARG A 7 10.79 -24.11 -10.13
N TRP A 8 9.60 -23.65 -9.80
CA TRP A 8 8.68 -24.33 -8.88
C TRP A 8 7.28 -24.41 -9.47
N CYS A 9 6.60 -25.54 -9.29
CA CYS A 9 5.26 -25.76 -9.81
C CYS A 9 4.28 -26.01 -8.66
N ASP A 10 3.22 -25.19 -8.59
CA ASP A 10 2.03 -25.46 -7.77
C ASP A 10 0.85 -25.73 -8.68
N ARG A 11 -0.10 -24.79 -8.83
CA ARG A 11 -1.15 -24.86 -9.87
C ARG A 11 -0.63 -24.48 -11.26
N ARG A 12 0.39 -23.63 -11.30
CA ARG A 12 1.07 -23.15 -12.49
C ARG A 12 2.56 -23.08 -12.18
N GLN A 13 3.37 -23.10 -13.23
CA GLN A 13 4.81 -22.92 -13.10
C GLN A 13 5.14 -21.49 -12.67
N VAL A 14 6.04 -21.37 -11.70
CA VAL A 14 6.63 -20.12 -11.22
C VAL A 14 8.14 -20.22 -11.38
N THR A 15 8.73 -19.24 -12.05
CA THR A 15 10.19 -19.12 -12.18
C THR A 15 10.65 -17.88 -11.44
N MET A 16 11.65 -18.01 -10.57
CA MET A 16 12.20 -16.92 -9.76
C MET A 16 13.70 -16.81 -9.98
N LEU A 17 14.19 -15.57 -10.03
CA LEU A 17 15.61 -15.26 -9.94
C LEU A 17 15.85 -14.56 -8.60
N SER A 18 16.91 -14.94 -7.89
CA SER A 18 17.28 -14.26 -6.65
C SER A 18 18.78 -14.18 -6.43
N THR A 19 19.21 -13.07 -5.87
CA THR A 19 20.60 -12.77 -5.46
C THR A 19 20.80 -12.86 -3.95
N VAL A 20 19.72 -13.00 -3.17
CA VAL A 20 19.75 -12.93 -1.69
C VAL A 20 19.30 -14.22 -1.02
N HIS A 21 18.50 -15.04 -1.71
CA HIS A 21 17.97 -16.28 -1.14
C HIS A 21 18.87 -17.47 -1.48
N GLN A 22 18.98 -18.40 -0.53
CA GLN A 22 19.48 -19.75 -0.79
C GLN A 22 18.34 -20.66 -1.29
N HIS A 23 18.68 -21.76 -1.97
CA HIS A 23 17.70 -22.76 -2.41
C HIS A 23 17.18 -23.55 -1.20
N THR A 24 16.13 -23.04 -0.56
CA THR A 24 15.49 -23.66 0.61
C THR A 24 13.99 -23.77 0.41
N MET A 25 13.45 -24.95 0.68
CA MET A 25 12.02 -25.22 0.73
C MET A 25 11.51 -25.07 2.17
N VAL A 26 10.38 -24.39 2.34
CA VAL A 26 9.78 -24.13 3.65
C VAL A 26 8.35 -24.65 3.65
N PRO A 27 7.93 -25.43 4.67
CA PRO A 27 6.55 -25.86 4.79
C PRO A 27 5.64 -24.67 5.13
N VAL A 28 4.58 -24.50 4.35
CA VAL A 28 3.56 -23.46 4.56
C VAL A 28 2.19 -24.12 4.70
N THR A 29 1.55 -23.89 5.84
CA THR A 29 0.19 -24.35 6.10
C THR A 29 -0.82 -23.27 5.75
N LYS A 30 -1.73 -23.54 4.80
CA LYS A 30 -2.82 -22.63 4.44
C LYS A 30 -4.11 -23.41 4.23
N GLY A 31 -5.18 -23.04 4.95
CA GLY A 31 -6.48 -23.71 4.86
C GLY A 31 -6.43 -25.19 5.26
N GLY A 32 -5.67 -25.53 6.30
CA GLY A 32 -5.53 -26.91 6.80
C GLY A 32 -4.62 -27.83 5.97
N LYS A 33 -4.03 -27.34 4.87
CA LYS A 33 -3.09 -28.12 4.05
C LYS A 33 -1.68 -27.54 4.14
N THR A 34 -0.70 -28.40 4.44
CA THR A 34 0.73 -28.05 4.43
C THR A 34 1.31 -28.35 3.06
N LYS A 35 2.01 -27.36 2.48
CA LYS A 35 2.74 -27.50 1.21
C LYS A 35 4.12 -26.89 1.34
N GLU A 36 5.12 -27.53 0.76
CA GLU A 36 6.45 -26.95 0.66
C GLU A 36 6.52 -25.92 -0.48
N LYS A 37 7.10 -24.76 -0.17
CA LYS A 37 7.31 -23.68 -1.13
C LYS A 37 8.73 -23.15 -1.03
N PRO A 38 9.35 -22.69 -2.14
CA PRO A 38 10.64 -22.04 -2.07
C PRO A 38 10.55 -20.79 -1.20
N LYS A 39 11.53 -20.58 -0.32
CA LYS A 39 11.61 -19.40 0.56
C LYS A 39 11.53 -18.10 -0.25
N SER A 40 12.20 -18.04 -1.40
CA SER A 40 12.18 -16.90 -2.32
C SER A 40 10.78 -16.55 -2.84
N VAL A 41 9.93 -17.54 -3.10
CA VAL A 41 8.53 -17.31 -3.53
C VAL A 41 7.70 -16.76 -2.37
N ILE A 42 7.90 -17.27 -1.15
CA ILE A 42 7.16 -16.83 0.04
C ILE A 42 7.47 -15.36 0.32
N GLU A 43 8.75 -14.99 0.38
CA GLU A 43 9.19 -13.62 0.66
C GLU A 43 8.72 -12.66 -0.44
N TYR A 44 8.86 -13.05 -1.71
CA TYR A 44 8.32 -12.26 -2.82
C TYR A 44 6.81 -12.00 -2.68
N CYS A 45 6.02 -13.04 -2.40
CA CYS A 45 4.58 -12.87 -2.23
C CYS A 45 4.22 -12.00 -1.02
N LYS A 46 5.02 -12.06 0.06
CA LYS A 46 4.83 -11.21 1.25
C LYS A 46 5.05 -9.74 0.91
N ASP A 47 6.13 -9.44 0.19
CA ASP A 47 6.53 -8.07 -0.13
C ASP A 47 5.62 -7.47 -1.20
N MET A 48 5.32 -8.22 -2.27
CA MET A 48 4.30 -7.81 -3.25
C MET A 48 2.92 -7.68 -2.61
N GLY A 49 2.62 -8.49 -1.59
CA GLY A 49 1.39 -8.35 -0.80
C GLY A 49 1.30 -7.01 -0.06
N ALA A 50 2.40 -6.36 0.29
CA ALA A 50 2.39 -5.01 0.83
C ALA A 50 2.01 -3.98 -0.24
N VAL A 51 2.59 -4.06 -1.44
CA VAL A 51 2.28 -3.19 -2.58
C VAL A 51 0.80 -3.29 -2.95
N ASN A 52 0.30 -4.51 -3.15
CA ASN A 52 -1.11 -4.73 -3.51
C ASN A 52 -2.09 -4.18 -2.47
N ARG A 53 -1.73 -4.22 -1.18
CA ARG A 53 -2.58 -3.65 -0.12
C ARG A 53 -2.61 -2.12 -0.19
N THR A 54 -1.48 -1.50 -0.47
CA THR A 54 -1.40 -0.05 -0.67
C THR A 54 -2.25 0.37 -1.86
N ASP A 55 -2.10 -0.30 -3.01
CA ASP A 55 -2.89 -0.03 -4.22
C ASP A 55 -4.39 -0.23 -3.97
N MET A 56 -4.75 -1.28 -3.23
CA MET A 56 -6.13 -1.54 -2.84
C MET A 56 -6.69 -0.39 -1.99
N VAL A 57 -5.98 0.04 -0.94
CA VAL A 57 -6.42 1.13 -0.06
C VAL A 57 -6.60 2.43 -0.83
N ILE A 58 -5.66 2.76 -1.73
CA ILE A 58 -5.74 3.95 -2.58
C ILE A 58 -6.94 3.85 -3.53
N SER A 59 -7.15 2.71 -4.18
CA SER A 59 -8.25 2.53 -5.13
C SER A 59 -9.64 2.73 -4.50
N PHE A 60 -9.83 2.31 -3.25
CA PHE A 60 -11.09 2.54 -2.52
C PHE A 60 -11.27 3.99 -2.04
N ASN A 61 -10.17 4.76 -1.97
CA ASN A 61 -10.14 6.09 -1.38
C ASN A 61 -9.77 7.19 -2.39
N ASP A 62 -9.75 6.85 -3.67
CA ASP A 62 -9.18 7.64 -4.76
C ASP A 62 -9.85 9.02 -4.88
N THR A 63 -9.03 10.06 -4.88
CA THR A 63 -9.44 11.45 -5.05
C THR A 63 -9.48 11.85 -6.54
N THR A 64 -9.10 10.95 -7.45
CA THR A 64 -9.11 11.19 -8.90
C THR A 64 -10.45 11.76 -9.38
N ARG A 65 -10.35 12.79 -10.23
CA ARG A 65 -11.47 13.45 -10.89
C ARG A 65 -11.37 13.24 -12.40
N LYS A 66 -12.51 13.18 -13.09
CA LYS A 66 -12.53 13.17 -14.57
C LYS A 66 -11.79 14.42 -15.08
N THR A 67 -10.72 14.21 -15.83
CA THR A 67 -9.91 15.29 -16.38
C THR A 67 -9.26 14.85 -17.69
N THR A 68 -9.15 15.78 -18.63
CA THR A 68 -8.49 15.56 -19.93
C THR A 68 -6.97 15.73 -19.85
N LYS A 69 -6.46 16.35 -18.77
CA LYS A 69 -5.03 16.64 -18.61
C LYS A 69 -4.35 15.59 -17.74
N TRP A 70 -3.47 14.78 -18.32
CA TRP A 70 -2.84 13.62 -17.65
C TRP A 70 -2.09 13.97 -16.35
N TYR A 71 -1.43 15.13 -16.31
CA TYR A 71 -0.65 15.56 -15.13
C TYR A 71 -1.54 15.79 -13.89
N ARG A 72 -2.82 16.15 -14.08
CA ARG A 72 -3.76 16.31 -12.96
C ARG A 72 -4.08 14.96 -12.32
N LYS A 73 -4.15 13.88 -13.11
CA LYS A 73 -4.32 12.52 -12.59
C LYS A 73 -3.11 12.12 -11.73
N LEU A 74 -1.90 12.43 -12.18
CA LEU A 74 -0.68 12.21 -11.40
C LEU A 74 -0.71 12.99 -10.08
N PHE A 75 -1.10 14.26 -10.11
CA PHE A 75 -1.22 15.09 -8.91
C PHE A 75 -2.17 14.48 -7.86
N PHE A 76 -3.38 14.08 -8.25
CA PHE A 76 -4.34 13.47 -7.32
C PHE A 76 -3.82 12.16 -6.74
N HIS A 77 -3.18 11.32 -7.56
CA HIS A 77 -2.58 10.09 -7.08
C HIS A 77 -1.45 10.34 -6.05
N LEU A 78 -0.59 11.32 -6.30
CA LEU A 78 0.46 11.72 -5.35
C LEU A 78 -0.15 12.29 -4.05
N LEU A 79 -1.28 13.01 -4.14
CA LEU A 79 -1.99 13.49 -2.97
C LEU A 79 -2.55 12.33 -2.13
N ASP A 80 -3.14 11.31 -2.75
CA ASP A 80 -3.62 10.13 -2.03
C ASP A 80 -2.49 9.32 -1.38
N LEU A 81 -1.35 9.19 -2.07
CA LEU A 81 -0.14 8.55 -1.53
C LEU A 81 0.43 9.31 -0.32
N THR A 82 0.54 10.64 -0.41
CA THR A 82 1.04 11.47 0.70
C THR A 82 0.10 11.39 1.90
N LEU A 83 -1.21 11.38 1.68
CA LEU A 83 -2.22 11.23 2.73
C LEU A 83 -2.11 9.86 3.43
N LEU A 84 -1.94 8.78 2.67
CA LEU A 84 -1.74 7.44 3.23
C LEU A 84 -0.44 7.35 4.05
N ASN A 85 0.65 7.94 3.55
CA ASN A 85 1.92 8.00 4.29
C ASN A 85 1.79 8.81 5.58
N ALA A 86 1.11 9.96 5.56
CA ALA A 86 0.84 10.74 6.76
C ALA A 86 0.01 9.96 7.79
N PHE A 87 -1.00 9.21 7.35
CA PHE A 87 -1.77 8.32 8.21
C PHE A 87 -0.89 7.25 8.87
N ARG A 88 0.01 6.62 8.11
CA ARG A 88 0.95 5.62 8.65
C ARG A 88 1.88 6.24 9.70
N MET A 89 2.42 7.43 9.44
CA MET A 89 3.24 8.17 10.39
C MET A 89 2.47 8.51 11.66
N HIS A 90 1.24 9.02 11.54
CA HIS A 90 0.37 9.30 12.68
C HIS A 90 0.17 8.05 13.56
N GLY A 91 -0.06 6.88 12.96
CA GLY A 91 -0.18 5.62 13.69
C GLY A 91 1.10 5.21 14.44
N ILE A 92 2.28 5.49 13.86
CA ILE A 92 3.58 5.20 14.48
C ILE A 92 3.85 6.10 15.68
N PHE A 93 3.62 7.41 15.56
CA PHE A 93 3.94 8.36 16.63
C PHE A 93 2.92 8.38 17.77
N ASN A 94 1.64 8.23 17.45
CA ASN A 94 0.58 8.39 18.45
C ASN A 94 0.13 7.07 19.09
N ASN A 95 0.63 5.91 18.63
CA ASN A 95 0.22 4.57 19.07
C ASN A 95 -1.31 4.33 19.12
N LYS A 96 -2.08 5.17 18.42
CA LYS A 96 -3.53 5.09 18.33
C LYS A 96 -3.92 4.53 16.98
N LYS A 97 -4.71 3.46 17.01
CA LYS A 97 -5.34 2.89 15.82
C LYS A 97 -6.63 3.65 15.55
N ILE A 98 -6.57 4.61 14.63
CA ILE A 98 -7.76 5.26 14.07
C ILE A 98 -8.05 4.71 12.68
N ALA A 99 -9.31 4.75 12.26
CA ALA A 99 -9.66 4.38 10.91
C ALA A 99 -9.10 5.39 9.90
N PHE A 100 -8.77 4.97 8.69
CA PHE A 100 -8.26 5.88 7.66
C PHE A 100 -9.28 6.99 7.33
N SER A 101 -10.58 6.66 7.31
CA SER A 101 -11.66 7.62 7.12
C SER A 101 -11.69 8.71 8.20
N GLU A 102 -11.55 8.31 9.47
CA GLU A 102 -11.51 9.23 10.61
C GLU A 102 -10.31 10.18 10.53
N PHE A 103 -9.13 9.64 10.18
CA PHE A 103 -7.94 10.45 9.94
C PHE A 103 -8.17 11.49 8.83
N ARG A 104 -8.77 11.09 7.70
CA ARG A 104 -9.09 12.00 6.59
C ARG A 104 -10.05 13.10 7.03
N THR A 105 -11.12 12.75 7.75
CA THR A 105 -12.11 13.73 8.23
C THR A 105 -11.47 14.74 9.19
N SER A 106 -10.62 14.27 10.12
CA SER A 106 -9.88 15.13 11.04
C SER A 106 -8.95 16.09 10.29
N LEU A 107 -8.19 15.58 9.31
CA LEU A 107 -7.31 16.41 8.49
C LEU A 107 -8.09 17.46 7.69
N ILE A 108 -9.21 17.07 7.05
CA ILE A 108 -10.07 18.00 6.32
C ILE A 108 -10.55 19.11 7.24
N ARG A 109 -11.02 18.77 8.44
CA ARG A 109 -11.48 19.75 9.43
C ARG A 109 -10.36 20.73 9.83
N GLN A 110 -9.16 20.22 10.12
CA GLN A 110 -8.01 21.06 10.46
C GLN A 110 -7.62 22.00 9.31
N LEU A 111 -7.67 21.53 8.06
CA LEU A 111 -7.42 22.37 6.89
C LEU A 111 -8.48 23.45 6.71
N PHE A 112 -9.76 23.15 6.97
CA PHE A 112 -10.82 24.16 6.93
C PHE A 112 -10.63 25.22 8.02
N GLU A 113 -10.37 24.80 9.27
CA GLU A 113 -10.15 25.71 10.40
C GLU A 113 -8.95 26.63 10.16
N ALA A 114 -7.85 26.11 9.61
CA ALA A 114 -6.66 26.89 9.30
C ALA A 114 -6.85 27.92 8.17
N ASN A 115 -7.78 27.67 7.25
CA ASN A 115 -8.02 28.52 6.08
C ASN A 115 -9.35 29.28 6.14
N TYR A 116 -10.07 29.19 7.26
CA TYR A 116 -11.36 29.86 7.41
C TYR A 116 -11.14 31.38 7.49
N GLN A 117 -11.59 32.11 6.47
CA GLN A 117 -11.76 33.55 6.55
C GLN A 117 -13.24 33.86 6.73
N PRO A 118 -13.63 34.58 7.81
CA PRO A 118 -15.00 35.03 7.95
C PRO A 118 -15.33 35.94 6.76
N ARG A 119 -16.45 35.64 6.09
CA ARG A 119 -16.96 36.47 5.00
C ARG A 119 -17.22 37.86 5.59
N GLN A 120 -16.41 38.86 5.24
CA GLN A 120 -16.76 40.24 5.53
C GLN A 120 -18.01 40.53 4.71
N GLY A 121 -19.16 40.62 5.38
CA GLY A 121 -20.40 41.02 4.74
C GLY A 121 -20.20 42.42 4.17
N SER A 122 -20.40 42.56 2.86
CA SER A 122 -20.61 43.86 2.24
C SER A 122 -21.87 44.44 2.87
N ALA A 123 -21.70 45.47 3.70
CA ALA A 123 -22.80 46.30 4.19
C ALA A 123 -23.48 47.05 3.03
#